data_AF-A0A1E2S3F2-F1
#
_entry.id   AF-A0A1E2S3F2-F1
#
_cell.length_a   1.000
_cell.length_b   1.000
_cell.length_c   1.000
_cell.angle_alpha   90.00
_cell.angle_beta   90.00
_cell.angle_gamma   90.00
#
_symmetry.space_group_name_H-M   'P 1'
#
loop_
_entity.id
_entity.type
_entity.pdbx_description
1 polymer ?
#
loop_
_entity_poly.entity_id
_entity_poly.type
_entity_poly.pdbx_seq_one_letter_code
_entity_poly.pdbx_strand_id
1 'polypeptide(L)'
;MRLTFALAVAAVCLVASPAFADRCLKAGGDETLIGVISAGEFEDAAGRPESALILNLEAPECLTGDDENDQIDTAMTVHIFGADDETHAKLQGAVGKEVLVLGTPFGAMTVHHHAPIVMEVEAVQTP
;
A
#
# COMPACT_ATOMS: atom_id res chain seq x y z
N MET A 1 -7.04 -65.29 -18.81
CA MET A 1 -8.34 -64.60 -18.94
C MET A 1 -8.68 -63.99 -17.59
N ARG A 2 -9.10 -62.71 -17.59
CA ARG A 2 -9.53 -61.84 -16.46
C ARG A 2 -8.46 -60.89 -15.89
N LEU A 3 -8.38 -59.75 -16.58
CA LEU A 3 -7.98 -58.42 -16.12
C LEU A 3 -8.75 -58.04 -14.85
N THR A 4 -8.06 -57.47 -13.86
CA THR A 4 -8.66 -56.57 -12.87
C THR A 4 -7.80 -55.32 -12.82
N PHE A 5 -8.29 -54.26 -13.49
CA PHE A 5 -7.79 -52.90 -13.40
C PHE A 5 -8.09 -52.37 -12.00
N ALA A 6 -7.06 -52.10 -11.19
CA ALA A 6 -7.20 -51.32 -9.97
C ALA A 6 -7.00 -49.85 -10.34
N LEU A 7 -8.10 -49.10 -10.37
CA LEU A 7 -8.14 -47.66 -10.58
C LEU A 7 -7.59 -46.98 -9.30
N ALA A 8 -6.36 -46.50 -9.33
CA ALA A 8 -5.80 -45.70 -8.24
C ALA A 8 -6.39 -44.28 -8.32
N VAL A 9 -7.29 -43.96 -7.38
CA VAL A 9 -7.84 -42.62 -7.20
C VAL A 9 -6.73 -41.73 -6.63
N ALA A 10 -6.21 -40.82 -7.43
CA ALA A 10 -5.31 -39.77 -6.98
C ALA A 10 -6.08 -38.80 -6.09
N ALA A 11 -5.84 -38.85 -4.78
CA ALA A 11 -6.32 -37.85 -3.84
C ALA A 11 -5.58 -36.53 -4.13
N VAL A 12 -6.25 -35.61 -4.82
CA VAL A 12 -5.80 -34.22 -4.95
C VAL A 12 -5.98 -33.57 -3.58
N CYS A 13 -4.88 -33.43 -2.84
CA CYS A 13 -4.84 -32.54 -1.69
C CYS A 13 -5.04 -31.12 -2.23
N LEU A 14 -6.24 -30.56 -2.08
CA LEU A 14 -6.44 -29.12 -2.10
C LEU A 14 -5.59 -28.54 -0.97
N VAL A 15 -4.41 -28.04 -1.30
CA VAL A 15 -3.72 -27.05 -0.48
C VAL A 15 -4.60 -25.81 -0.51
N ALA A 16 -5.48 -25.70 0.49
CA ALA A 16 -6.06 -24.43 0.85
C ALA A 16 -4.89 -23.56 1.33
N SER A 17 -4.40 -22.67 0.46
CA SER A 17 -3.52 -21.60 0.91
C SER A 17 -4.22 -20.86 2.04
N PRO A 18 -3.54 -20.54 3.15
CA PRO A 18 -4.11 -19.61 4.11
C PRO A 18 -4.34 -18.30 3.35
N ALA A 19 -5.59 -17.88 3.23
CA ALA A 19 -5.86 -16.49 2.97
C ALA A 19 -5.22 -15.76 4.14
N PHE A 20 -4.13 -15.03 3.90
CA PHE A 20 -3.78 -13.94 4.78
C PHE A 20 -5.03 -13.06 4.76
N ALA A 21 -5.85 -13.15 5.80
CA ALA A 21 -6.75 -12.07 6.12
C ALA A 21 -5.86 -10.97 6.66
N ASP A 22 -5.05 -10.37 5.77
CA ASP A 22 -4.39 -9.13 6.04
C ASP A 22 -5.51 -8.15 6.33
N ARG A 23 -5.56 -7.70 7.58
CA ARG A 23 -6.48 -6.65 7.99
C ARG A 23 -6.20 -5.47 7.06
N CYS A 24 -7.23 -4.98 6.38
CA CYS A 24 -7.10 -3.72 5.65
C CYS A 24 -6.75 -2.58 6.60
N LEU A 25 -5.99 -1.62 6.07
CA LEU A 25 -5.79 -0.32 6.70
C LEU A 25 -7.16 0.30 6.98
N LYS A 26 -7.27 0.94 8.14
CA LYS A 26 -8.45 1.72 8.49
C LYS A 26 -8.24 3.17 8.06
N ALA A 27 -9.08 3.66 7.17
CA ALA A 27 -9.07 5.08 6.82
C ALA A 27 -9.34 5.95 8.06
N GLY A 28 -8.57 7.03 8.20
CA GLY A 28 -8.67 7.92 9.36
C GLY A 28 -8.15 7.35 10.69
N GLY A 29 -7.54 6.16 10.68
CA GLY A 29 -6.91 5.57 11.86
C GLY A 29 -5.39 5.58 11.78
N ASP A 30 -4.72 5.49 12.93
CA ASP A 30 -3.27 5.37 12.99
C ASP A 30 -2.84 3.99 12.47
N GLU A 31 -2.16 3.97 11.32
CA GLU A 31 -1.67 2.75 10.68
C GLU A 31 -0.17 2.84 10.45
N THR A 32 0.48 1.69 10.36
CA THR A 32 1.92 1.57 10.12
C THR A 32 2.17 0.85 8.82
N LEU A 33 3.02 1.42 7.96
CA LEU A 33 3.38 0.83 6.68
C LEU A 33 4.90 0.73 6.55
N ILE A 34 5.35 -0.30 5.83
CA ILE A 34 6.75 -0.50 5.46
C ILE A 34 6.89 -0.45 3.94
N GLY A 35 7.94 0.22 3.46
CA GLY A 35 8.23 0.26 2.03
C GLY A 35 9.39 1.17 1.67
N VAL A 36 9.70 1.23 0.38
CA VAL A 36 10.77 2.07 -0.18
C VAL A 36 10.20 3.39 -0.70
N ILE A 37 10.73 4.51 -0.22
CA ILE A 37 10.31 5.83 -0.73
C ILE A 37 10.92 6.09 -2.12
N SER A 38 10.09 6.52 -3.06
CA SER A 38 10.52 7.11 -4.33
C SER A 38 9.95 8.52 -4.50
N ALA A 39 10.68 9.39 -5.19
CA ALA A 39 10.12 10.64 -5.69
C ALA A 39 9.49 10.38 -7.07
N GLY A 40 8.22 10.73 -7.23
CA GLY A 40 7.54 10.73 -8.53
C GLY A 40 7.51 12.12 -9.13
N GLU A 41 7.58 12.20 -10.45
CA GLU A 41 7.37 13.41 -11.24
C GLU A 41 5.99 13.34 -11.91
N PHE A 42 5.22 14.40 -11.74
CA PHE A 42 3.82 14.52 -12.16
C PHE A 42 3.60 15.90 -12.80
N GLU A 43 2.40 16.13 -13.30
CA GLU A 43 1.95 17.45 -13.77
C GLU A 43 0.70 17.86 -13.00
N ASP A 44 0.66 19.13 -12.59
CA ASP A 44 -0.55 19.69 -12.00
C ASP A 44 -1.62 19.98 -13.08
N ALA A 45 -2.80 20.44 -12.66
CA ALA A 45 -3.90 20.77 -13.58
C ALA A 45 -3.56 21.88 -14.60
N ALA A 46 -2.48 22.64 -14.40
CA ALA A 46 -1.97 23.65 -15.32
C ALA A 46 -0.79 23.16 -16.18
N GLY A 47 -0.45 21.86 -16.11
CA GLY A 47 0.66 21.24 -16.84
C GLY A 47 2.04 21.62 -16.30
N ARG A 48 2.13 22.12 -15.06
CA ARG A 48 3.41 22.45 -14.43
C ARG A 48 3.98 21.21 -13.73
N PRO A 49 5.30 21.00 -13.74
CA PRO A 49 5.90 19.90 -13.00
C PRO A 49 5.52 19.94 -11.51
N GLU A 50 5.09 18.79 -11.00
CA GLU A 50 4.76 18.53 -9.60
C GLU A 50 5.57 17.31 -9.14
N SER A 51 6.05 17.32 -7.91
CA SER A 51 6.74 16.16 -7.31
C SER A 51 5.97 15.67 -6.11
N ALA A 52 5.82 14.36 -5.98
CA ALA A 52 5.23 13.72 -4.81
C ALA A 52 6.08 12.56 -4.31
N LEU A 53 5.96 12.24 -3.02
CA LEU A 53 6.62 11.10 -2.43
C LEU A 53 5.68 9.89 -2.47
N ILE A 54 6.19 8.79 -3.01
CA ILE A 54 5.45 7.52 -3.10
C ILE A 54 6.18 6.49 -2.24
N LEU A 55 5.45 5.86 -1.31
CA LEU A 55 5.90 4.67 -0.62
C LEU A 55 5.55 3.45 -1.47
N ASN A 56 6.57 2.70 -1.90
CA ASN A 56 6.40 1.44 -2.61
C ASN A 56 6.41 0.31 -1.59
N LEU A 57 5.25 -0.33 -1.41
CA LEU A 57 5.05 -1.35 -0.40
C LEU A 57 5.70 -2.68 -0.80
N GLU A 58 6.17 -3.45 0.18
CA GLU A 58 6.70 -4.80 -0.08
C GLU A 58 5.59 -5.81 -0.39
N ALA A 59 4.39 -5.58 0.17
CA ALA A 59 3.19 -6.39 -0.02
C ALA A 59 1.99 -5.48 -0.31
N PRO A 60 0.97 -5.98 -1.04
CA PRO A 60 -0.21 -5.20 -1.32
C PRO A 60 -1.02 -4.93 -0.04
N GLU A 61 -1.50 -3.71 0.10
CA GLU A 61 -2.39 -3.30 1.19
C GLU A 61 -3.78 -2.98 0.66
N CYS A 62 -4.80 -3.13 1.50
CA CYS A 62 -6.16 -2.66 1.23
C CYS A 62 -6.55 -1.54 2.19
N LEU A 63 -7.53 -0.71 1.81
CA LEU A 63 -8.07 0.36 2.65
C LEU A 63 -9.57 0.14 2.84
N THR A 64 -10.04 0.37 4.06
CA THR A 64 -11.47 0.36 4.41
C THR A 64 -11.84 1.59 5.24
N GLY A 65 -12.95 2.23 4.89
CA GLY A 65 -13.51 3.39 5.60
C GLY A 65 -14.98 3.62 5.25
N ASP A 66 -15.59 4.67 5.81
CA ASP A 66 -17.01 4.97 5.54
C ASP A 66 -17.22 5.70 4.20
N ASP A 67 -16.18 6.36 3.67
CA ASP A 67 -16.23 7.05 2.37
C ASP A 67 -16.09 6.08 1.20
N GLU A 68 -16.68 6.41 0.05
CA GLU A 68 -16.59 5.59 -1.16
C GLU A 68 -15.15 5.48 -1.70
N ASN A 69 -14.33 6.51 -1.48
CA ASN A 69 -12.92 6.51 -1.86
C ASN A 69 -12.06 5.67 -0.91
N ASP A 70 -12.56 5.36 0.28
CA ASP A 70 -11.87 4.53 1.28
C ASP A 70 -12.13 3.02 1.07
N GLN A 71 -12.66 2.61 -0.09
CA GLN A 71 -12.92 1.21 -0.45
C GLN A 71 -11.92 0.73 -1.50
N ILE A 72 -10.69 0.43 -1.07
CA ILE A 72 -9.59 0.04 -1.96
C ILE A 72 -9.24 -1.42 -1.69
N ASP A 73 -9.52 -2.29 -2.66
CA ASP A 73 -9.28 -3.74 -2.56
C ASP A 73 -7.79 -4.09 -2.51
N THR A 74 -6.94 -3.33 -3.21
CA THR A 74 -5.50 -3.56 -3.26
C THR A 74 -4.74 -2.34 -3.79
N ALA A 75 -3.60 -2.03 -3.17
CA ALA A 75 -2.65 -1.04 -3.60
C ALA A 75 -1.21 -1.47 -3.26
N MET A 76 -0.27 -1.21 -4.17
CA MET A 76 1.17 -1.40 -3.95
C MET A 76 1.90 -0.09 -3.68
N THR A 77 1.20 1.03 -3.83
CA THR A 77 1.77 2.37 -3.71
C THR A 77 0.89 3.25 -2.83
N VAL A 78 1.53 4.07 -2.01
CA VAL A 78 0.87 5.06 -1.16
C VAL A 78 1.51 6.41 -1.41
N HIS A 79 0.69 7.43 -1.69
CA HIS A 79 1.18 8.81 -1.75
C HIS A 79 1.35 9.30 -0.31
N ILE A 80 2.57 9.59 0.09
CA ILE A 80 2.88 10.02 1.45
C ILE A 80 3.25 11.52 1.48
N PHE A 81 2.84 12.20 2.53
CA PHE A 81 3.32 13.55 2.87
C PHE A 81 3.48 13.65 4.39
N GLY A 82 4.35 14.53 4.87
CA GLY A 82 4.54 14.73 6.31
C GLY A 82 3.42 15.61 6.90
N ALA A 83 2.95 15.27 8.10
CA ALA A 83 2.00 16.07 8.88
C ALA A 83 2.57 17.45 9.27
N ASP A 84 3.90 17.60 9.26
CA ASP A 84 4.62 18.86 9.43
C ASP A 84 5.86 18.93 8.52
N ASP A 85 6.46 20.13 8.45
CA ASP A 85 7.64 20.41 7.62
C ASP A 85 8.85 19.55 8.02
N GLU A 86 9.02 19.26 9.31
CA GLU A 86 10.13 18.45 9.82
C GLU A 86 10.02 17.01 9.31
N THR A 87 8.82 16.43 9.42
CA THR A 87 8.52 15.08 8.97
C THR A 87 8.59 15.00 7.45
N HIS A 88 8.08 16.00 6.73
CA HIS A 88 8.22 16.08 5.28
C HIS A 88 9.69 16.09 4.86
N ALA A 89 10.54 16.88 5.51
CA ALA A 89 11.97 16.90 5.23
C ALA A 89 12.67 15.56 5.53
N LYS A 90 12.27 14.86 6.59
CA LYS A 90 12.77 13.50 6.89
C LYS A 90 12.39 12.51 5.79
N LEU A 91 11.15 12.55 5.30
CA LEU A 91 10.69 11.70 4.20
C LEU A 91 11.48 11.98 2.91
N GLN A 92 11.70 13.25 2.56
CA GLN A 92 12.53 13.63 1.41
C GLN A 92 13.97 13.09 1.54
N GLY A 93 14.57 13.20 2.73
CA GLY A 93 15.90 12.66 3.02
C GLY A 93 15.99 11.11 3.04
N ALA A 94 14.84 10.44 2.99
CA ALA A 94 14.73 8.98 2.96
C ALA A 94 14.35 8.42 1.57
N VAL A 95 14.28 9.25 0.52
CA VAL A 95 14.12 8.77 -0.85
C VAL A 95 15.20 7.73 -1.20
N GLY A 96 14.76 6.61 -1.77
CA GLY A 96 15.58 5.43 -2.10
C GLY A 96 15.85 4.49 -0.93
N LYS A 97 15.32 4.77 0.26
CA LYS A 97 15.49 3.91 1.45
C LYS A 97 14.18 3.23 1.80
N GLU A 98 14.31 2.03 2.38
CA GLU A 98 13.23 1.39 3.10
C GLU A 98 12.98 2.13 4.42
N VAL A 99 11.71 2.35 4.72
CA VAL A 99 11.25 3.03 5.93
C VAL A 99 10.05 2.32 6.52
N LEU A 100 9.87 2.50 7.82
CA LEU A 100 8.60 2.29 8.50
C LEU A 100 7.98 3.68 8.74
N VAL A 101 6.74 3.88 8.30
CA VAL A 101 5.98 5.11 8.52
C VAL A 101 4.78 4.84 9.42
N LEU A 102 4.48 5.78 10.30
CA LEU A 102 3.24 5.83 11.09
C LEU A 102 2.46 7.07 10.67
N GLY A 103 1.15 6.93 10.52
CA GLY A 103 0.29 8.05 10.14
C GLY A 103 -1.15 7.62 9.83
N THR A 104 -1.88 8.53 9.21
CA THR A 104 -3.31 8.37 8.93
C THR A 104 -3.56 8.17 7.43
N PRO A 105 -3.98 6.98 6.98
CA PRO A 105 -4.29 6.74 5.58
C PRO A 105 -5.73 7.14 5.23
N PHE A 106 -5.95 7.47 3.95
CA PHE A 106 -7.26 7.76 3.38
C PHE A 106 -7.24 7.54 1.86
N GLY A 107 -8.41 7.43 1.24
CA GLY A 107 -8.57 7.26 -0.19
C GLY A 107 -8.19 8.50 -0.99
N ALA A 108 -7.70 8.32 -2.22
CA ALA A 108 -7.38 9.43 -3.09
C ALA A 108 -8.64 10.19 -3.56
N MET A 109 -8.82 11.42 -3.06
CA MET A 109 -9.96 12.29 -3.40
C MET A 109 -9.69 13.39 -4.44
N THR A 110 -8.44 13.68 -4.80
CA THR A 110 -8.10 14.83 -5.65
C THR A 110 -7.19 14.44 -6.82
N VAL A 111 -7.10 15.34 -7.81
CA VAL A 111 -6.16 15.22 -8.93
C VAL A 111 -4.68 15.39 -8.53
N HIS A 112 -4.41 15.79 -7.28
CA HIS A 112 -3.06 15.87 -6.71
C HIS A 112 -2.67 14.60 -5.95
N HIS A 113 -3.55 13.60 -5.87
CA HIS A 113 -3.25 12.33 -5.23
C HIS A 113 -2.75 11.33 -6.26
N HIS A 114 -1.48 10.95 -6.11
CA HIS A 114 -0.74 10.20 -7.12
C HIS A 114 -0.63 8.69 -6.86
N ALA A 115 -1.43 8.18 -5.92
CA ALA A 115 -1.61 6.75 -5.64
C ALA A 115 -3.02 6.51 -5.08
N PRO A 116 -3.58 5.28 -5.14
CA PRO A 116 -4.93 5.00 -4.65
C PRO A 116 -5.11 5.33 -3.16
N ILE A 117 -4.10 5.02 -2.34
CA ILE A 117 -4.06 5.36 -0.92
C ILE A 117 -3.15 6.58 -0.74
N VAL A 118 -3.57 7.50 0.11
CA VAL A 118 -2.78 8.64 0.56
C VAL A 118 -2.57 8.51 2.07
N MET A 119 -1.42 8.93 2.58
CA MET A 119 -1.13 8.91 4.02
C MET A 119 -0.47 10.20 4.47
N GLU A 120 -1.09 10.84 5.46
CA GLU A 120 -0.44 11.89 6.25
C GLU A 120 0.45 11.21 7.29
N VAL A 121 1.76 11.36 7.14
CA VAL A 121 2.77 10.69 7.97
C VAL A 121 3.14 11.54 9.17
N GLU A 122 3.01 10.97 10.35
CA GLU A 122 3.35 11.58 11.64
C GLU A 122 4.77 11.22 12.09
N ALA A 123 5.24 10.03 11.71
CA ALA A 123 6.59 9.59 12.03
C ALA A 123 7.18 8.69 10.94
N VAL A 124 8.49 8.78 10.77
CA VAL A 124 9.27 7.93 9.87
C VAL A 124 10.54 7.46 10.57
N GLN A 125 10.86 6.18 10.40
CA GLN A 125 12.12 5.58 10.85
C GLN A 125 12.69 4.68 9.75
N THR A 126 14.01 4.66 9.63
CA THR A 126 14.68 3.61 8.86
C THR A 126 14.78 2.36 9.74
N PRO A 127 14.52 1.15 9.20
CA PRO A 127 14.70 -0.11 9.92
C PRO A 127 16.12 -0.31 10.50
#